data_AF-A0A1A8R036-F1
#
_entry.id   AF-A0A1A8R036-F1
#
_cell.length_a   1.000
_cell.length_b   1.000
_cell.length_c   1.000
_cell.angle_alpha   90.00
_cell.angle_beta   90.00
_cell.angle_gamma   90.00
#
_symmetry.space_group_name_H-M   'P 1'
#
loop_
_entity.id
_entity.type
_entity.pdbx_description
1 polymer ?
#
loop_
_entity_poly.entity_id
_entity_poly.type
_entity_poly.pdbx_seq_one_letter_code
_entity_poly.pdbx_strand_id
1 'polypeptide(L)'
;AHTCRGTINLATAHIDTEDACNIVLSSGGRTYHLKASTEVERQRWVTALELAKAKAIRMMNDQSDDSGDEEPTSQSDRSELQGTLKILISKLDDLSTCNDLIAKHGAALQRSLSELEGLKVPLEGGEKIKAVNERATLFRITSNAMINACRDFLDVADSHSRRWQKALHYEREQRHHLEETIEQLAKQHNSLERAWRENPTSYAGVERSQEGDASDENEEAEFFDAM
;
A
#
# COMPACT_ATOMS: atom_id res chain seq x y z
N ALA A 1 10.17 -37.24 -1.43
CA ALA A 1 9.89 -36.17 -2.41
C ALA A 1 8.38 -35.95 -2.45
N HIS A 2 7.90 -34.78 -2.01
CA HIS A 2 6.49 -34.42 -2.13
C HIS A 2 6.34 -33.51 -3.34
N THR A 3 5.82 -34.06 -4.43
CA THR A 3 5.47 -33.28 -5.62
C THR A 3 4.00 -32.90 -5.53
N CYS A 4 3.71 -31.60 -5.58
CA CYS A 4 2.34 -31.10 -5.60
C CYS A 4 1.62 -31.64 -6.84
N ARG A 5 0.50 -32.34 -6.63
CA ARG A 5 -0.31 -32.93 -7.72
C ARG A 5 -1.36 -31.97 -8.29
N GLY A 6 -1.48 -30.77 -7.72
CA GLY A 6 -2.38 -29.73 -8.19
C GLY A 6 -2.67 -28.70 -7.11
N THR A 7 -3.41 -27.67 -7.51
CA THR A 7 -3.86 -26.56 -6.66
C THR A 7 -5.37 -26.43 -6.80
N ILE A 8 -6.06 -26.13 -5.70
CA ILE A 8 -7.51 -25.89 -5.68
C ILE A 8 -7.75 -24.43 -5.30
N ASN A 9 -8.56 -23.71 -6.08
CA ASN A 9 -8.95 -22.36 -5.72
C ASN A 9 -10.04 -22.42 -4.64
N LEU A 10 -9.70 -22.01 -3.42
CA LEU A 10 -10.62 -22.02 -2.28
C LEU A 10 -11.69 -20.93 -2.34
N ALA A 11 -11.46 -19.81 -3.04
CA ALA A 11 -12.43 -18.72 -3.11
C ALA A 11 -13.77 -19.17 -3.73
N THR A 12 -13.71 -20.14 -4.65
CA THR A 12 -14.87 -20.71 -5.33
C THR A 12 -15.17 -22.15 -4.92
N ALA A 13 -14.44 -22.70 -3.95
CA ALA A 13 -14.63 -24.08 -3.50
C ALA A 13 -15.79 -24.22 -2.50
N HIS A 14 -16.57 -25.29 -2.63
CA HIS A 14 -17.52 -25.73 -1.63
C HIS A 14 -16.91 -26.80 -0.73
N ILE A 15 -17.15 -26.71 0.58
CA ILE A 15 -16.55 -27.59 1.59
C ILE A 15 -17.70 -28.28 2.30
N ASP A 16 -17.79 -29.60 2.15
CA ASP A 16 -18.80 -30.44 2.78
C ASP A 16 -18.16 -31.49 3.70
N THR A 17 -18.91 -31.94 4.69
CA THR A 17 -18.55 -33.06 5.56
C THR A 17 -19.59 -34.17 5.44
N GLU A 18 -19.19 -35.33 4.93
CA GLU A 18 -20.08 -36.50 4.78
C GLU A 18 -20.12 -37.38 6.04
N ASP A 19 -18.97 -37.60 6.71
CA ASP A 19 -18.83 -38.53 7.85
C ASP A 19 -17.89 -38.00 8.94
N ALA A 20 -17.69 -38.80 10.01
CA ALA A 20 -16.75 -38.55 11.11
C ALA A 20 -15.33 -38.16 10.65
N CYS A 21 -14.85 -38.65 9.50
CA CYS A 21 -13.48 -38.39 9.04
C CYS A 21 -13.37 -37.90 7.58
N ASN A 22 -14.47 -37.73 6.86
CA ASN A 22 -14.46 -37.40 5.43
C ASN A 22 -14.76 -35.92 5.19
N ILE A 23 -14.02 -35.30 4.27
CA ILE A 23 -14.19 -33.92 3.81
C ILE A 23 -14.28 -33.95 2.29
N VAL A 24 -15.27 -33.27 1.72
CA VAL A 24 -15.48 -33.17 0.29
C VAL A 24 -15.26 -31.73 -0.16
N LEU A 25 -14.37 -31.53 -1.13
CA LEU A 25 -14.10 -30.24 -1.73
C LEU A 25 -14.56 -30.23 -3.19
N SER A 26 -15.47 -29.32 -3.53
CA SER A 26 -15.97 -29.16 -4.90
C SER A 26 -15.52 -27.81 -5.46
N SER A 27 -14.78 -27.79 -6.57
CA SER A 27 -14.31 -26.55 -7.21
C SER A 27 -14.19 -26.72 -8.73
N GLY A 28 -14.73 -25.77 -9.49
CA GLY A 28 -14.60 -25.75 -10.96
C GLY A 28 -15.07 -27.03 -11.67
N GLY A 29 -16.12 -27.68 -11.15
CA GLY A 29 -16.66 -28.93 -11.69
C GLY A 29 -15.88 -30.20 -11.32
N ARG A 30 -14.88 -30.11 -10.44
CA ARG A 30 -14.14 -31.25 -9.88
C ARG A 30 -14.47 -31.43 -8.40
N THR A 31 -14.59 -32.68 -7.97
CA THR A 31 -14.83 -33.05 -6.58
C THR A 31 -13.65 -33.85 -6.04
N TYR A 32 -13.18 -33.49 -4.85
CA TYR A 32 -12.04 -34.09 -4.17
C TYR A 32 -12.49 -34.63 -2.81
N HIS A 33 -12.26 -35.91 -2.56
CA HIS A 33 -12.57 -36.55 -1.28
C HIS A 33 -11.29 -36.69 -0.47
N LEU A 34 -11.27 -36.06 0.70
CA LEU A 34 -10.18 -36.12 1.67
C LEU A 34 -10.64 -36.88 2.90
N LYS A 35 -9.73 -37.66 3.48
CA LYS A 35 -9.99 -38.42 4.70
C LYS A 35 -8.96 -38.07 5.76
N ALA A 36 -9.44 -37.59 6.90
CA ALA A 36 -8.64 -37.36 8.09
C ALA A 36 -8.47 -38.67 8.88
N SER A 37 -7.45 -38.74 9.73
CA SER A 37 -7.18 -39.91 10.56
C SER A 37 -8.15 -40.03 11.73
N THR A 38 -8.70 -38.89 12.17
CA THR A 38 -9.66 -38.80 13.29
C THR A 38 -10.68 -37.70 13.04
N GLU A 39 -11.79 -37.75 13.77
CA GLU A 39 -12.81 -36.72 13.74
C GLU A 39 -12.30 -35.35 14.22
N VAL A 40 -11.45 -35.34 15.24
CA VAL A 40 -10.84 -34.11 15.75
C VAL A 40 -9.93 -33.48 14.69
N GLU A 41 -9.17 -34.31 13.96
CA GLU A 41 -8.33 -33.85 12.87
C GLU A 41 -9.17 -33.32 11.70
N ARG A 42 -10.27 -34.01 11.34
CA ARG A 42 -11.25 -33.52 10.35
C ARG A 42 -11.73 -32.12 10.74
N GLN A 43 -12.14 -31.92 12.00
CA GLN A 43 -12.64 -30.63 12.47
C GLN A 43 -11.59 -29.52 12.33
N ARG A 44 -10.32 -29.82 12.64
CA ARG A 44 -9.22 -28.86 12.47
C ARG A 44 -9.01 -28.49 11.00
N TRP A 45 -9.06 -29.48 10.10
CA TRP A 45 -8.95 -29.24 8.66
C TRP A 45 -10.10 -28.41 8.13
N VAL A 46 -11.35 -28.72 8.50
CA VAL A 46 -12.52 -27.95 8.07
C VAL A 46 -12.40 -26.49 8.53
N THR A 47 -12.08 -26.25 9.80
CA THR A 47 -11.88 -24.89 10.32
C THR A 47 -10.76 -24.15 9.57
N ALA A 48 -9.64 -24.80 9.31
CA ALA A 48 -8.53 -24.20 8.57
C ALA A 48 -8.91 -23.87 7.11
N LEU A 49 -9.65 -24.78 6.44
CA LEU A 49 -10.12 -24.61 5.06
C LEU A 49 -11.15 -23.48 4.96
N GLU A 50 -12.10 -23.41 5.90
CA GLU A 50 -13.09 -22.33 5.96
C GLU A 50 -12.44 -20.96 6.22
N LEU A 51 -11.49 -20.90 7.14
CA LEU A 51 -10.72 -19.67 7.39
C LEU A 51 -9.93 -19.24 6.14
N ALA A 52 -9.27 -20.20 5.47
CA ALA A 52 -8.53 -19.93 4.24
C ALA A 52 -9.44 -19.51 3.09
N LYS A 53 -10.63 -20.09 2.96
CA LYS A 53 -11.66 -19.69 2.01
C LYS A 53 -12.16 -18.27 2.26
N ALA A 54 -12.51 -17.93 3.50
CA ALA A 54 -12.93 -16.58 3.86
C ALA A 54 -11.85 -15.55 3.54
N LYS A 55 -10.58 -15.87 3.80
CA LYS A 55 -9.43 -15.04 3.41
C LYS A 55 -9.32 -14.89 1.88
N ALA A 56 -9.45 -15.99 1.13
CA ALA A 56 -9.35 -15.98 -0.33
C ALA A 56 -10.48 -15.16 -0.98
N ILE A 57 -11.72 -15.26 -0.48
CA ILE A 57 -12.85 -14.46 -0.97
C ILE A 57 -12.60 -12.96 -0.74
N ARG A 58 -12.11 -12.58 0.46
CA ARG A 58 -11.75 -11.19 0.76
C ARG A 58 -10.67 -10.66 -0.19
N MET A 59 -9.60 -11.42 -0.39
CA MET A 59 -8.53 -11.04 -1.31
C MET A 59 -9.03 -10.88 -2.76
N MET A 60 -9.96 -11.72 -3.22
CA MET A 60 -10.56 -11.61 -4.55
C MET A 60 -11.43 -10.35 -4.68
N ASN A 61 -12.19 -10.00 -3.63
CA ASN A 61 -13.04 -8.82 -3.63
C ASN A 61 -12.23 -7.51 -3.55
N ASP A 62 -11.12 -7.53 -2.80
CA ASP A 62 -10.18 -6.40 -2.74
C ASP A 62 -9.44 -6.19 -4.08
N GLN A 63 -9.30 -7.22 -4.92
CA GLN A 63 -8.73 -7.14 -6.27
C GLN A 63 -9.72 -6.66 -7.33
N SER A 64 -11.03 -6.83 -7.14
CA SER A 64 -12.04 -6.42 -8.13
C SER A 64 -12.38 -4.93 -8.12
N ASP A 65 -12.02 -4.20 -7.05
CA ASP A 65 -12.13 -2.73 -6.97
C ASP A 65 -10.81 -2.00 -7.34
N ASP A 66 -9.77 -2.75 -7.68
CA ASP A 66 -8.43 -2.22 -8.01
C ASP A 66 -7.89 -2.93 -9.26
N SER A 67 -8.60 -2.78 -10.40
CA SER A 67 -8.06 -3.17 -11.70
C SER A 67 -7.05 -2.13 -12.17
N GLY A 68 -5.90 -2.10 -11.50
CA GLY A 68 -4.67 -1.45 -11.92
C GLY A 68 -3.55 -2.44 -11.65
N ASP A 69 -2.88 -2.86 -12.71
CA ASP A 69 -1.70 -3.73 -12.71
C ASP A 69 -0.68 -3.29 -11.66
N GLU A 70 -0.64 -3.97 -10.51
CA GLU A 70 0.33 -3.72 -9.45
C GLU A 70 1.22 -4.96 -9.33
N GLU A 71 2.45 -4.76 -9.75
CA GLU A 71 3.61 -5.59 -9.44
C GLU A 71 3.69 -5.92 -7.94
N PRO A 72 4.47 -6.94 -7.53
CA PRO A 72 4.48 -7.43 -6.16
C PRO A 72 5.27 -6.49 -5.23
N THR A 73 4.92 -5.20 -5.20
CA THR A 73 5.18 -4.38 -4.01
C THR A 73 4.39 -5.02 -2.88
N SER A 74 5.11 -5.51 -1.88
CA SER A 74 4.56 -6.49 -0.96
C SER A 74 3.33 -5.92 -0.27
N GLN A 75 2.20 -6.64 -0.27
CA GLN A 75 0.97 -6.20 0.44
C GLN A 75 1.24 -5.81 1.92
N SER A 76 2.35 -6.30 2.49
CA SER A 76 2.90 -5.90 3.78
C SER A 76 3.26 -4.42 3.83
N ASP A 77 4.00 -3.90 2.85
CA ASP A 77 4.47 -2.50 2.82
C ASP A 77 3.30 -1.51 2.72
N ARG A 78 2.26 -1.85 1.93
CA ARG A 78 1.03 -1.05 1.84
C ARG A 78 0.25 -1.05 3.17
N SER A 79 0.15 -2.19 3.83
CA SER A 79 -0.50 -2.29 5.15
C SER A 79 0.28 -1.51 6.23
N GLU A 80 1.61 -1.56 6.18
CA GLU A 80 2.46 -0.79 7.09
C GLU A 80 2.29 0.71 6.86
N LEU A 81 2.32 1.17 5.60
CA LEU A 81 2.09 2.57 5.24
C LEU A 81 0.74 3.10 5.74
N GLN A 82 -0.33 2.31 5.61
CA GLN A 82 -1.64 2.69 6.15
C GLN A 82 -1.63 2.76 7.68
N GLY A 83 -0.88 1.87 8.35
CA GLY A 83 -0.71 1.90 9.80
C GLY A 83 0.00 3.16 10.28
N THR A 84 1.08 3.57 9.60
CA THR A 84 1.84 4.78 9.96
C THR A 84 1.04 6.06 9.71
N LEU A 85 0.26 6.09 8.62
CA LEU A 85 -0.65 7.19 8.33
C LEU A 85 -1.71 7.36 9.44
N LYS A 86 -2.30 6.27 9.93
CA LYS A 86 -3.26 6.31 11.06
C LYS A 86 -2.63 6.90 12.33
N ILE A 87 -1.38 6.55 12.63
CA ILE A 87 -0.66 7.10 13.79
C ILE A 87 -0.43 8.59 13.63
N LEU A 88 0.01 9.05 12.45
CA LEU A 88 0.22 10.47 12.17
C LEU A 88 -1.07 11.28 12.28
N ILE A 89 -2.19 10.74 11.78
CA ILE A 89 -3.52 11.37 11.92
C ILE A 89 -3.89 11.51 13.40
N SER A 90 -3.74 10.44 14.19
CA SER A 90 -4.02 10.49 15.63
C SER A 90 -3.17 11.53 16.35
N LYS A 91 -1.88 11.65 16.01
CA LYS A 91 -0.99 12.67 16.60
C LYS A 91 -1.37 14.09 16.16
N LEU A 92 -1.88 14.25 14.94
CA LEU A 92 -2.40 15.53 14.46
C LEU A 92 -3.66 15.95 15.23
N ASP A 93 -4.54 15.00 15.54
CA ASP A 93 -5.74 15.25 16.36
C ASP A 93 -5.38 15.68 17.79
N ASP A 94 -4.37 15.05 18.40
CA ASP A 94 -3.83 15.44 19.71
C ASP A 94 -3.30 16.89 19.68
N LEU A 95 -2.58 17.25 18.61
CA LEU A 95 -2.01 18.58 18.40
C LEU A 95 -3.11 19.62 18.17
N SER A 96 -4.14 19.29 17.39
CA SER A 96 -5.33 20.15 17.21
C SER A 96 -6.03 20.41 18.55
N THR A 97 -6.21 19.37 19.36
CA THR A 97 -6.81 19.48 20.69
C THR A 97 -5.99 20.38 21.62
N CYS A 98 -4.66 20.21 21.63
CA CYS A 98 -3.77 21.05 22.41
C CYS A 98 -3.79 22.52 21.95
N ASN A 99 -3.84 22.75 20.64
CA ASN A 99 -3.93 24.09 20.06
C ASN A 99 -5.22 24.81 20.50
N ASP A 100 -6.36 24.12 20.46
CA ASP A 100 -7.64 24.67 20.92
C ASP A 100 -7.62 25.01 22.42
N LEU A 101 -7.01 24.16 23.24
CA LEU A 101 -6.86 24.40 24.68
C LEU A 101 -5.96 25.61 24.97
N ILE A 102 -4.83 25.73 24.27
CA ILE A 102 -3.95 26.90 24.37
C ILE A 102 -4.69 28.17 23.99
N ALA A 103 -5.42 28.17 22.87
CA ALA A 103 -6.18 29.35 22.44
C ALA A 103 -7.21 29.76 23.51
N LYS A 104 -7.96 28.80 24.06
CA LYS A 104 -8.95 29.05 25.12
C LYS A 104 -8.31 29.58 26.41
N HIS A 105 -7.23 28.96 26.86
CA HIS A 105 -6.55 29.36 28.10
C HIS A 105 -5.78 30.67 27.94
N GLY A 106 -5.20 30.92 26.76
CA GLY A 106 -4.56 32.18 26.41
C GLY A 106 -5.55 33.33 26.41
N ALA A 107 -6.71 33.16 25.76
CA ALA A 107 -7.79 34.15 25.80
C ALA A 107 -8.32 34.40 27.22
N ALA A 108 -8.42 33.36 28.05
CA ALA A 108 -8.84 33.50 29.44
C ALA A 108 -7.82 34.27 30.30
N LEU A 109 -6.53 33.95 30.14
CA LEU A 109 -5.44 34.66 30.81
C LEU A 109 -5.39 36.12 30.39
N GLN A 110 -5.50 36.40 29.09
CA GLN A 110 -5.49 37.76 28.56
C GLN A 110 -6.64 38.59 29.12
N ARG A 111 -7.85 38.03 29.21
CA ARG A 111 -8.99 38.70 29.88
C ARG A 111 -8.70 39.02 31.34
N SER A 112 -8.19 38.07 32.12
CA SER A 112 -7.86 38.30 33.53
C SER A 112 -6.74 39.34 33.72
N LEU A 113 -5.79 39.42 32.80
CA LEU A 113 -4.76 40.47 32.80
C LEU A 113 -5.36 41.85 32.51
N SER A 114 -6.23 41.98 31.51
CA SER A 114 -6.89 43.25 31.20
C SER A 114 -7.78 43.74 32.36
N GLU A 115 -8.47 42.84 33.05
CA GLU A 115 -9.26 43.16 34.25
C GLU A 115 -8.40 43.63 35.44
N LEU A 116 -7.15 43.16 35.52
CA LEU A 116 -6.16 43.58 36.51
C LEU A 116 -5.56 44.95 36.15
N GLU A 117 -5.25 45.20 34.87
CA GLU A 117 -4.73 46.48 34.38
C GLU A 117 -5.74 47.64 34.53
N GLY A 118 -7.05 47.33 34.48
CA GLY A 118 -8.11 48.32 34.68
C GLY A 118 -8.30 48.82 36.12
N LEU A 119 -7.58 48.26 37.10
CA LEU A 119 -7.70 48.64 38.51
C LEU A 119 -7.00 49.97 38.82
N LYS A 120 -7.77 50.94 39.32
CA LYS A 120 -7.26 52.21 39.84
C LYS A 120 -6.98 52.20 41.35
N VAL A 121 -7.44 51.19 42.10
CA VAL A 121 -7.39 51.15 43.57
C VAL A 121 -6.65 49.89 44.07
N PRO A 122 -5.62 50.01 44.93
CA PRO A 122 -4.80 48.88 45.38
C PRO A 122 -5.52 47.78 46.19
N LEU A 123 -6.62 48.09 46.88
CA LEU A 123 -7.29 47.14 47.79
C LEU A 123 -8.05 46.00 47.08
N GLU A 124 -8.49 46.17 45.82
CA GLU A 124 -9.19 45.12 45.05
C GLU A 124 -8.24 44.20 44.26
N GLY A 125 -6.93 44.46 44.30
CA GLY A 125 -5.95 43.73 43.47
C GLY A 125 -5.71 42.28 43.87
N GLY A 126 -5.87 41.94 45.16
CA GLY A 126 -5.48 40.63 45.70
C GLY A 126 -6.19 39.44 45.07
N GLU A 127 -7.52 39.50 44.93
CA GLU A 127 -8.32 38.41 44.33
C GLU A 127 -8.06 38.28 42.82
N LYS A 128 -7.90 39.40 42.12
CA LYS A 128 -7.58 39.39 40.68
C LYS A 128 -6.17 38.87 40.39
N ILE A 129 -5.19 39.20 41.23
CA ILE A 129 -3.84 38.63 41.13
C ILE A 129 -3.89 37.11 41.29
N LYS A 130 -4.67 36.60 42.25
CA LYS A 130 -4.86 35.16 42.43
C LYS A 130 -5.49 34.51 41.18
N ALA A 131 -6.54 35.12 40.63
CA ALA A 131 -7.18 34.64 39.41
C ALA A 131 -6.21 34.63 38.21
N VAL A 132 -5.41 35.68 38.03
CA VAL A 132 -4.36 35.73 36.99
C VAL A 132 -3.35 34.60 37.19
N ASN A 133 -2.90 34.35 38.42
CA ASN A 133 -1.93 33.29 38.71
C ASN A 133 -2.48 31.88 38.41
N GLU A 134 -3.76 31.62 38.74
CA GLU A 134 -4.44 30.37 38.39
C GLU A 134 -4.55 30.20 36.87
N ARG A 135 -4.94 31.25 36.14
CA ARG A 135 -5.02 31.24 34.67
C ARG A 135 -3.65 31.08 34.01
N ALA A 136 -2.61 31.71 34.56
CA ALA A 136 -1.24 31.60 34.08
C ALA A 136 -0.71 30.17 34.29
N THR A 137 -1.04 29.56 35.42
CA THR A 137 -0.68 28.16 35.70
C THR A 137 -1.35 27.21 34.71
N LEU A 138 -2.66 27.37 34.45
CA LEU A 138 -3.38 26.57 33.46
C LEU A 138 -2.78 26.74 32.05
N PHE A 139 -2.53 27.98 31.64
CA PHE A 139 -1.91 28.27 30.34
C PHE A 139 -0.52 27.65 30.21
N ARG A 140 0.28 27.67 31.29
CA ARG A 140 1.61 27.03 31.32
C ARG A 140 1.52 25.51 31.19
N ILE A 141 0.57 24.87 31.87
CA ILE A 141 0.34 23.42 31.77
C ILE A 141 -0.06 23.05 30.33
N THR A 142 -1.01 23.76 29.72
CA THR A 142 -1.45 23.48 28.34
C THR A 142 -0.38 23.80 27.31
N SER A 143 0.40 24.86 27.51
CA SER A 143 1.55 25.19 26.65
C SER A 143 2.60 24.08 26.67
N ASN A 144 2.89 23.50 27.85
CA ASN A 144 3.79 22.36 27.96
C ASN A 144 3.21 21.11 27.28
N ALA A 145 1.91 20.85 27.45
CA ALA A 145 1.24 19.74 26.76
C ALA A 145 1.37 19.86 25.23
N MET A 146 1.17 21.04 24.65
CA MET A 146 1.38 21.28 23.22
C MET A 146 2.83 21.08 22.79
N ILE A 147 3.80 21.57 23.56
CA ILE A 147 5.22 21.35 23.24
C ILE A 147 5.52 19.85 23.15
N ASN A 148 4.96 19.05 24.07
CA ASN A 148 5.13 17.60 24.03
C ASN A 148 4.38 16.96 22.85
N ALA A 149 3.15 17.37 22.55
CA ALA A 149 2.40 16.89 21.39
C ALA A 149 3.12 17.20 20.07
N CYS A 150 3.71 18.39 19.93
CA CYS A 150 4.54 18.75 18.78
C CYS A 150 5.79 17.86 18.66
N ARG A 151 6.47 17.59 19.78
CA ARG A 151 7.65 16.69 19.79
C ARG A 151 7.27 15.28 19.36
N ASP A 152 6.22 14.72 19.95
CA ASP A 152 5.69 13.40 19.61
C ASP A 152 5.34 13.30 18.12
N PHE A 153 4.66 14.30 17.58
CA PHE A 153 4.31 14.34 16.16
C PHE A 153 5.56 14.39 15.28
N LEU A 154 6.53 15.25 15.61
CA LEU A 154 7.78 15.39 14.87
C LEU A 154 8.61 14.10 14.88
N ASP A 155 8.71 13.43 16.02
CA ASP A 155 9.46 12.17 16.15
C ASP A 155 8.86 11.07 15.26
N VAL A 156 7.52 10.95 15.27
CA VAL A 156 6.80 10.01 14.41
C VAL A 156 7.02 10.39 12.94
N ALA A 157 6.83 11.66 12.58
CA ALA A 157 6.97 12.16 11.21
C ALA A 157 8.39 11.96 10.65
N ASP A 158 9.45 12.27 11.40
CA ASP A 158 10.83 12.11 10.93
C ASP A 158 11.19 10.62 10.74
N SER A 159 10.73 9.76 11.67
CA SER A 159 10.95 8.32 11.57
C SER A 159 10.32 7.68 10.33
N HIS A 160 9.17 8.21 9.88
CA HIS A 160 8.46 7.72 8.70
C HIS A 160 8.95 8.37 7.42
N SER A 161 9.28 9.66 7.45
CA SER A 161 9.83 10.40 6.30
C SER A 161 11.06 9.69 5.71
N ARG A 162 12.02 9.31 6.55
CA ARG A 162 13.23 8.58 6.10
C ARG A 162 12.91 7.22 5.50
N ARG A 163 11.91 6.51 6.04
CA ARG A 163 11.47 5.21 5.52
C ARG A 163 10.81 5.36 4.16
N TRP A 164 9.90 6.31 4.02
CA TRP A 164 9.23 6.61 2.75
C TRP A 164 10.19 7.09 1.68
N GLN A 165 11.19 7.90 2.03
CA GLN A 165 12.25 8.31 1.10
C GLN A 165 13.01 7.11 0.54
N LYS A 166 13.35 6.12 1.38
CA LYS A 166 14.03 4.90 0.93
C LYS A 166 13.14 4.02 0.06
N ALA A 167 11.89 3.80 0.47
CA ALA A 167 10.93 3.02 -0.31
C ALA A 167 10.66 3.67 -1.68
N LEU A 168 10.46 4.99 -1.71
CA LEU A 168 10.25 5.74 -2.96
C LEU A 168 11.48 5.68 -3.88
N HIS A 169 12.69 5.73 -3.31
CA HIS A 169 13.92 5.57 -4.10
C HIS A 169 14.00 4.17 -4.71
N TYR A 170 13.70 3.14 -3.92
CA TYR A 170 13.68 1.76 -4.39
C TYR A 170 12.70 1.56 -5.54
N GLU A 171 11.47 2.06 -5.41
CA GLU A 171 10.46 2.01 -6.47
C GLU A 171 10.91 2.72 -7.75
N ARG A 172 11.52 3.90 -7.63
CA ARG A 172 12.06 4.62 -8.80
C ARG A 172 13.14 3.82 -9.52
N GLU A 173 14.00 3.17 -8.77
CA GLU A 173 15.11 2.39 -9.31
C GLU A 173 14.63 1.07 -9.91
N GLN A 174 13.64 0.41 -9.31
CA GLN A 174 12.94 -0.73 -9.90
C GLN A 174 12.26 -0.36 -11.21
N ARG A 175 11.48 0.73 -11.21
CA ARG A 175 10.82 1.23 -12.42
C ARG A 175 11.83 1.50 -13.53
N HIS A 176 12.93 2.18 -13.23
CA HIS A 176 13.96 2.45 -14.21
C HIS A 176 14.57 1.16 -14.78
N HIS A 177 14.87 0.18 -13.92
CA HIS A 177 15.38 -1.11 -14.35
C HIS A 177 14.39 -1.89 -15.25
N LEU A 178 13.10 -1.81 -14.94
CA LEU A 178 12.05 -2.43 -15.76
C LEU A 178 11.90 -1.73 -17.11
N GLU A 179 11.98 -0.39 -17.14
CA GLU A 179 12.00 0.38 -18.39
C GLU A 179 13.17 -0.06 -19.29
N GLU A 180 14.39 -0.21 -18.75
CA GLU A 180 15.54 -0.74 -19.48
C GLU A 180 15.31 -2.17 -19.99
N THR A 181 14.72 -3.03 -19.16
CA THR A 181 14.44 -4.42 -19.53
C THR A 181 13.42 -4.51 -20.66
N ILE A 182 12.36 -3.70 -20.61
CA ILE A 182 11.35 -3.60 -21.67
C ILE A 182 12.00 -3.12 -22.97
N GLU A 183 12.88 -2.11 -22.90
CA GLU A 183 13.59 -1.61 -24.08
C GLU A 183 14.48 -2.70 -24.71
N GLN A 184 15.20 -3.47 -23.89
CA GLN A 184 16.02 -4.59 -24.37
C GLN A 184 15.16 -5.68 -25.02
N LEU A 185 14.03 -6.03 -24.41
CA LEU A 185 13.08 -7.00 -24.97
C LEU A 185 12.51 -6.52 -26.31
N ALA A 186 12.16 -5.23 -26.43
CA ALA A 186 11.70 -4.64 -27.68
C ALA A 186 12.78 -4.70 -28.78
N LYS A 187 14.05 -4.38 -28.44
CA LYS A 187 15.19 -4.52 -29.37
C LYS A 187 15.38 -5.98 -29.82
N GLN A 188 15.26 -6.94 -28.91
CA GLN A 188 15.34 -8.37 -29.23
C GLN A 188 14.20 -8.80 -30.16
N HIS A 189 12.97 -8.37 -29.87
CA HIS A 189 11.80 -8.66 -30.70
C HIS A 189 11.99 -8.15 -32.14
N ASN A 190 12.39 -6.88 -32.29
CA ASN A 190 12.64 -6.27 -33.60
C ASN A 190 13.77 -6.99 -34.37
N SER A 191 14.82 -7.42 -33.67
CA SER A 191 15.92 -8.19 -34.26
C SER A 191 15.45 -9.55 -34.78
N LEU A 192 14.67 -10.27 -33.97
CA LEU A 192 14.07 -11.55 -34.36
C LEU A 192 13.12 -11.39 -35.54
N GLU A 193 12.28 -10.35 -35.53
CA GLU A 193 11.37 -10.07 -36.63
C GLU A 193 12.12 -9.81 -37.94
N ARG A 194 13.19 -9.01 -37.90
CA ARG A 194 14.07 -8.80 -39.07
C ARG A 194 14.71 -10.10 -39.55
N ALA A 195 15.28 -10.90 -38.66
CA ALA A 195 15.88 -12.18 -39.02
C ALA A 195 14.88 -13.18 -39.65
N TRP A 196 13.62 -13.16 -39.21
CA TRP A 196 12.53 -13.94 -39.83
C TRP A 196 12.15 -13.40 -41.22
N ARG A 197 12.06 -12.08 -41.39
CA ARG A 197 11.73 -11.44 -42.68
C ARG A 197 12.83 -11.60 -43.72
N GLU A 198 14.09 -11.49 -43.31
CA GLU A 198 15.27 -11.63 -44.17
C GLU A 198 15.56 -13.09 -44.56
N ASN A 199 14.93 -14.07 -43.89
CA ASN A 199 15.10 -15.48 -44.19
C ASN A 199 13.76 -16.22 -44.42
N PRO A 200 12.99 -15.90 -45.49
CA PRO A 200 11.71 -16.57 -45.77
C PRO A 200 11.85 -18.04 -46.17
N THR A 201 13.07 -18.53 -46.44
CA THR A 201 13.31 -19.73 -47.26
C THR A 201 13.87 -20.95 -46.53
N SER A 202 13.99 -20.98 -45.21
CA SER A 202 14.50 -22.19 -44.53
C SER A 202 13.44 -23.29 -44.27
N TYR A 203 12.15 -23.02 -44.50
CA TYR A 203 11.06 -24.01 -44.34
C TYR A 203 10.15 -24.17 -45.56
N ALA A 204 10.37 -23.43 -46.66
CA ALA A 204 9.67 -23.67 -47.93
C ALA A 204 10.49 -24.63 -48.79
N GLY A 205 10.47 -25.90 -48.40
CA GLY A 205 10.86 -26.97 -49.31
C GLY A 205 9.84 -27.07 -50.46
N VAL A 206 10.36 -27.14 -51.67
CA VAL A 206 9.77 -27.70 -52.91
C VAL A 206 8.98 -26.72 -53.80
N GLU A 207 9.60 -26.46 -54.96
CA GLU A 207 9.04 -26.07 -56.26
C GLU A 207 8.26 -24.75 -56.37
N ARG A 208 8.81 -23.78 -57.12
CA ARG A 208 8.40 -23.49 -58.51
C ARG A 208 9.09 -22.23 -59.06
N SER A 209 9.41 -22.33 -60.34
CA SER A 209 10.15 -21.41 -61.20
C SER A 209 9.58 -19.99 -61.35
N GLN A 210 10.52 -19.08 -61.66
CA GLN A 210 10.44 -17.96 -62.62
C GLN A 210 9.62 -16.68 -62.30
N GLU A 211 10.37 -15.58 -62.45
CA GLU A 211 10.00 -14.27 -63.02
C GLU A 211 9.28 -13.21 -62.16
N GLY A 212 9.86 -12.00 -62.17
CA GLY A 212 9.08 -10.76 -62.30
C GLY A 212 9.16 -9.75 -61.15
N ASP A 213 10.19 -8.90 -61.19
CA ASP A 213 10.15 -7.43 -61.14
C ASP A 213 9.44 -6.64 -60.00
N ALA A 214 10.13 -5.53 -59.66
CA ALA A 214 9.68 -4.27 -59.06
C ALA A 214 9.07 -4.26 -57.64
N SER A 215 9.81 -3.70 -56.68
CA SER A 215 9.58 -2.31 -56.26
C SER A 215 10.61 -1.92 -55.19
N ASP A 216 11.55 -1.10 -55.61
CA ASP A 216 12.49 -0.36 -54.78
C ASP A 216 11.78 0.93 -54.32
N GLU A 217 11.27 0.95 -53.10
CA GLU A 217 10.91 2.21 -52.40
C GLU A 217 11.61 2.22 -51.06
N ASN A 218 12.91 2.53 -51.14
CA ASN A 218 13.71 3.09 -50.07
C ASN A 218 13.33 4.56 -49.86
N GLU A 219 12.32 4.84 -49.02
CA GLU A 219 12.09 6.17 -48.45
C GLU A 219 11.74 6.06 -46.96
N GLU A 220 12.79 6.07 -46.13
CA GLU A 220 12.90 6.89 -44.90
C GLU A 220 14.15 6.45 -44.11
N ALA A 221 15.32 6.74 -44.70
CA ALA A 221 16.53 6.90 -43.93
C ALA A 221 16.63 8.37 -43.48
N GLU A 222 16.08 8.71 -42.31
CA GLU A 222 16.52 9.90 -41.54
C GLU A 222 15.92 9.89 -40.13
N PHE A 223 16.59 9.22 -39.18
CA PHE A 223 16.57 9.69 -37.80
C PHE A 223 18.02 10.03 -37.42
N PHE A 224 18.32 11.33 -37.46
CA PHE A 224 19.55 11.88 -36.92
C PHE A 224 19.55 11.69 -35.41
N ASP A 225 20.51 10.92 -34.92
CA ASP A 225 20.86 10.84 -33.51
C ASP A 225 22.07 11.78 -33.27
N ALA A 226 21.93 12.70 -32.31
CA ALA A 226 22.96 13.51 -31.61
C ALA A 226 22.36 14.88 -31.17
N MET A 227 22.59 15.46 -29.99
CA MET A 227 23.43 15.17 -28.81
C MET A 227 22.83 15.93 -27.61
#